data_AF-A0AAJ2WJM5-F1
#
_entry.id   AF-A0AAJ2WJM5-F1
#
_cell.length_a   1.000
_cell.length_b   1.000
_cell.length_c   1.000
_cell.angle_alpha   90.00
_cell.angle_beta   90.00
_cell.angle_gamma   90.00
#
_symmetry.space_group_name_H-M   'P 1'
#
loop_
_entity.id
_entity.type
_entity.pdbx_description
1 polymer ?
#
loop_
_entity_poly.entity_id
_entity_poly.type
_entity_poly.pdbx_seq_one_letter_code
_entity_poly.pdbx_strand_id
1 'polypeptide(L)'
;MTPSEFIITVVTAGGGAGLVIYKSLKHFASSWLEDKFKSRLQEMVHDQNKEIERLKSDLTRTFDRIARLHQQEFEILPLVWDEVHEAFWRVASLVSAFQSYPDLNAMTSAHLKEFVAQCELDAWQKAELLEADDKSAKFRFFDYWRTASLARRAHLSALNKTSRHAIFLPESLKNEFLRILSNISTALVQHEIYFKHPVRASSQDSTDKIEWMRDAGRKEMNQLEAVIRSRLWSTPIEMDAA
;
A
#
# COMPACT_ATOMS: atom_id res chain seq x y z
N MET A 1 1.64 -71.04 36.82
CA MET A 1 1.83 -71.91 35.64
C MET A 1 2.30 -71.03 34.50
N THR A 2 3.59 -71.06 34.21
CA THR A 2 4.20 -70.16 33.23
C THR A 2 3.84 -70.65 31.81
N PRO A 3 3.69 -69.76 30.82
CA PRO A 3 3.33 -70.15 29.45
C PRO A 3 4.30 -71.17 28.82
N SER A 4 5.54 -71.23 29.31
CA SER A 4 6.53 -72.25 28.95
C SER A 4 6.15 -73.68 29.38
N GLU A 5 5.51 -73.86 30.55
CA GLU A 5 5.14 -75.20 31.05
C GLU A 5 3.92 -75.79 30.32
N PHE A 6 2.99 -74.94 29.87
CA PHE A 6 1.81 -75.39 29.12
C PHE A 6 2.19 -75.89 27.73
N ILE A 7 3.13 -75.22 27.06
CA ILE A 7 3.64 -75.61 25.74
C ILE A 7 4.39 -76.95 25.80
N ILE A 8 5.21 -77.16 26.83
CA ILE A 8 5.95 -78.41 27.02
C ILE A 8 5.00 -79.58 27.32
N THR A 9 3.95 -79.36 28.13
CA THR A 9 2.97 -80.41 28.48
C THR A 9 2.15 -80.86 27.26
N VAL A 10 1.76 -79.93 26.38
CA VAL A 10 1.02 -80.25 25.14
C VAL A 10 1.91 -80.96 24.11
N VAL A 11 3.21 -80.62 24.04
CA VAL A 11 4.17 -81.26 23.13
C VAL A 11 4.54 -82.68 23.59
N THR A 12 4.53 -82.94 24.90
CA THR A 12 4.93 -84.25 25.46
C THR A 12 3.78 -85.26 25.46
N ALA A 13 2.53 -84.81 25.54
CA ALA A 13 1.35 -85.69 25.53
C ALA A 13 0.83 -86.06 24.12
N GLY A 14 1.24 -85.37 23.06
CA GLY A 14 0.78 -85.59 21.68
C GLY A 14 1.94 -85.62 20.69
N GLY A 15 2.56 -86.79 20.51
CA GLY A 15 3.71 -86.98 19.61
C GLY A 15 3.50 -86.34 18.23
N GLY A 16 4.46 -85.52 17.78
CA GLY A 16 4.54 -84.91 16.44
C GLY A 16 3.53 -83.80 16.12
N ALA A 17 2.31 -83.84 16.67
CA ALA A 17 1.24 -82.91 16.32
C ALA A 17 1.43 -81.48 16.86
N GLY A 18 2.08 -81.33 18.03
CA GLY A 18 2.30 -80.02 18.66
C GLY A 18 3.19 -79.07 17.84
N LEU A 19 4.22 -79.62 17.17
CA LEU A 19 5.10 -78.83 16.30
C LEU A 19 4.38 -78.37 15.02
N VAL A 20 3.48 -79.20 14.49
CA VAL A 20 2.66 -78.87 13.32
C VAL A 20 1.67 -77.77 13.68
N ILE A 21 0.99 -77.87 14.83
CA ILE A 21 0.04 -76.85 15.30
C ILE A 21 0.77 -75.53 15.60
N TYR A 22 1.93 -75.55 16.26
CA TYR A 22 2.72 -74.34 16.52
C TYR A 22 3.21 -73.68 15.24
N LYS A 23 3.71 -74.44 14.25
CA LYS A 23 4.13 -73.90 12.95
C LYS A 23 2.94 -73.31 12.17
N SER A 24 1.80 -74.00 12.15
CA SER A 24 0.59 -73.51 11.48
C SER A 24 0.04 -72.24 12.13
N LEU A 25 -0.03 -72.20 13.46
CA LEU A 25 -0.46 -71.00 14.19
C LEU A 25 0.54 -69.85 14.02
N LYS A 26 1.85 -70.12 14.05
CA LYS A 26 2.88 -69.10 13.80
C LYS A 26 2.80 -68.54 12.38
N HIS A 27 2.59 -69.39 11.38
CA HIS A 27 2.45 -68.98 9.98
C HIS A 27 1.16 -68.17 9.76
N PHE A 28 0.06 -68.60 10.38
CA PHE A 28 -1.20 -67.85 10.33
C PHE A 28 -1.08 -66.51 11.05
N ALA A 29 -0.47 -66.47 12.24
CA ALA A 29 -0.24 -65.24 13.00
C ALA A 29 0.69 -64.27 12.27
N SER A 30 1.75 -64.76 11.61
CA SER A 30 2.65 -63.91 10.82
C SER A 30 1.95 -63.34 9.59
N SER A 31 1.22 -64.17 8.83
CA SER A 31 0.47 -63.73 7.65
C SER A 31 -0.63 -62.73 8.02
N TRP A 32 -1.39 -63.01 9.09
CA TRP A 32 -2.42 -62.11 9.60
C TRP A 32 -1.86 -60.78 10.12
N LEU A 33 -0.75 -60.81 10.86
CA LEU A 33 -0.07 -59.59 11.32
C LEU A 33 0.45 -58.79 10.13
N GLU A 34 1.08 -59.43 9.16
CA GLU A 34 1.62 -58.77 7.97
C GLU A 34 0.50 -58.11 7.15
N ASP A 35 -0.62 -58.79 6.94
CA ASP A 35 -1.80 -58.22 6.28
C ASP A 35 -2.38 -57.03 7.06
N LYS A 36 -2.45 -57.12 8.39
CA LYS A 36 -2.93 -56.00 9.23
C LYS A 36 -1.96 -54.82 9.23
N PHE A 37 -0.66 -55.05 9.31
CA PHE A 37 0.35 -53.99 9.22
C PHE A 37 0.34 -53.35 7.83
N LYS A 38 0.25 -54.13 6.76
CA LYS A 38 0.16 -53.63 5.39
C LYS A 38 -1.09 -52.79 5.18
N SER A 39 -2.25 -53.26 5.66
CA SER A 39 -3.50 -52.50 5.58
C SER A 39 -3.43 -51.19 6.38
N ARG A 40 -2.89 -51.20 7.60
CA ARG A 40 -2.72 -49.98 8.41
C ARG A 40 -1.72 -49.00 7.81
N LEU A 41 -0.61 -49.49 7.25
CA LEU A 41 0.36 -48.65 6.54
C LEU A 41 -0.25 -48.05 5.28
N GLN A 42 -1.01 -48.82 4.50
CA GLN A 42 -1.70 -48.30 3.32
C GLN A 42 -2.76 -47.25 3.70
N GLU A 43 -3.53 -47.48 4.76
CA GLU A 43 -4.51 -46.53 5.30
C GLU A 43 -3.82 -45.23 5.75
N MET A 44 -2.74 -45.34 6.53
CA MET A 44 -1.96 -44.19 6.99
C MET A 44 -1.31 -43.41 5.83
N VAL A 45 -0.70 -44.09 4.86
CA VAL A 45 -0.11 -43.45 3.67
C VAL A 45 -1.19 -42.76 2.83
N HIS A 46 -2.36 -43.39 2.67
CA HIS A 46 -3.48 -42.79 1.95
C HIS A 46 -3.99 -41.52 2.63
N ASP A 47 -4.13 -41.54 3.96
CA ASP A 47 -4.57 -40.37 4.70
C ASP A 47 -3.52 -39.25 4.72
N GLN A 48 -2.22 -39.58 4.83
CA GLN A 48 -1.13 -38.62 4.64
C GLN A 48 -1.14 -37.98 3.24
N ASN A 49 -1.37 -38.77 2.19
CA ASN A 49 -1.47 -38.25 0.82
C ASN A 49 -2.66 -37.29 0.67
N LYS A 50 -3.82 -37.60 1.26
CA LYS A 50 -4.97 -36.67 1.29
C LYS A 50 -4.65 -35.37 2.02
N GLU A 51 -3.96 -35.43 3.15
CA GLU A 51 -3.56 -34.22 3.89
C GLU A 51 -2.59 -33.37 3.06
N ILE A 52 -1.60 -33.99 2.41
CA ILE A 52 -0.68 -33.30 1.51
C ILE A 52 -1.45 -32.63 0.36
N GLU A 53 -2.39 -33.33 -0.28
CA GLU A 53 -3.21 -32.75 -1.36
C GLU A 53 -4.07 -31.59 -0.87
N ARG A 54 -4.70 -31.70 0.31
CA ARG A 54 -5.47 -30.62 0.92
C ARG A 54 -4.59 -29.40 1.21
N LEU A 55 -3.44 -29.60 1.84
CA LEU A 55 -2.49 -28.52 2.14
C LEU A 55 -1.97 -27.86 0.86
N LYS A 56 -1.64 -28.65 -0.18
CA LYS A 56 -1.25 -28.12 -1.49
C LYS A 56 -2.36 -27.30 -2.14
N SER A 57 -3.60 -27.78 -2.07
CA SER A 57 -4.77 -27.06 -2.60
C SER A 57 -4.99 -25.73 -1.87
N ASP A 58 -4.94 -25.74 -0.53
CA ASP A 58 -5.13 -24.54 0.30
C ASP A 58 -3.99 -23.53 0.10
N LEU A 59 -2.76 -24.01 -0.03
CA LEU A 59 -1.60 -23.18 -0.35
C LEU A 59 -1.77 -22.54 -1.73
N THR A 60 -2.15 -23.30 -2.74
CA THR A 60 -2.37 -22.80 -4.11
C THR A 60 -3.44 -21.72 -4.13
N ARG A 61 -4.58 -21.96 -3.47
CA ARG A 61 -5.67 -20.99 -3.37
C ARG A 61 -5.23 -19.69 -2.65
N THR A 62 -4.44 -19.82 -1.59
CA THR A 62 -3.94 -18.67 -0.83
C THR A 62 -2.94 -17.88 -1.65
N PHE A 63 -2.02 -18.56 -2.33
CA PHE A 63 -1.06 -17.96 -3.24
C PHE A 63 -1.75 -17.23 -4.39
N ASP A 64 -2.74 -17.83 -5.04
CA ASP A 64 -3.53 -17.20 -6.10
C ASP A 64 -4.22 -15.92 -5.63
N ARG A 65 -4.77 -15.92 -4.41
CA ARG A 65 -5.39 -14.74 -3.82
C ARG A 65 -4.36 -13.64 -3.57
N ILE A 66 -3.21 -13.98 -3.02
CA ILE A 66 -2.10 -13.05 -2.73
C ILE A 66 -1.57 -12.46 -4.04
N ALA A 67 -1.33 -13.29 -5.05
CA ALA A 67 -0.87 -12.86 -6.37
C ALA A 67 -1.85 -11.87 -7.02
N ARG A 68 -3.16 -12.13 -6.94
CA ARG A 68 -4.18 -11.19 -7.44
C ARG A 68 -4.20 -9.86 -6.68
N LEU A 69 -4.04 -9.91 -5.36
CA LEU A 69 -4.01 -8.70 -4.54
C LEU A 69 -2.76 -7.86 -4.88
N HIS A 70 -1.60 -8.49 -5.00
CA HIS A 70 -0.39 -7.80 -5.43
C HIS A 70 -0.53 -7.23 -6.84
N GLN A 71 -1.09 -7.97 -7.79
CA GLN A 71 -1.35 -7.45 -9.14
C GLN A 71 -2.20 -6.17 -9.09
N GLN A 72 -3.25 -6.14 -8.27
CA GLN A 72 -4.06 -4.94 -8.08
C GLN A 72 -3.27 -3.81 -7.39
N GLU A 73 -2.46 -4.13 -6.38
CA GLU A 73 -1.54 -3.17 -5.74
C GLU A 73 -0.60 -2.53 -6.77
N PHE A 74 0.02 -3.33 -7.64
CA PHE A 74 0.93 -2.88 -8.70
C PHE A 74 0.25 -1.95 -9.72
N GLU A 75 -1.01 -2.23 -10.07
CA GLU A 75 -1.78 -1.39 -11.01
C GLU A 75 -2.22 -0.07 -10.39
N ILE A 76 -2.59 -0.09 -9.11
CA ILE A 76 -3.19 1.04 -8.41
C ILE A 76 -2.13 2.00 -7.86
N LEU A 77 -1.01 1.46 -7.38
CA LEU A 77 -0.04 2.24 -6.63
C LEU A 77 0.54 3.43 -7.44
N PRO A 78 0.91 3.28 -8.73
CA PRO A 78 1.34 4.41 -9.56
C PRO A 78 0.26 5.47 -9.72
N LEU A 79 -1.01 5.06 -9.84
CA LEU A 79 -2.15 5.97 -10.01
C LEU A 79 -2.39 6.82 -8.75
N VAL A 80 -2.23 6.24 -7.57
CA VAL A 80 -2.35 6.96 -6.29
C VAL A 80 -1.16 7.89 -6.09
N TRP A 81 0.06 7.39 -6.39
CA TRP A 81 1.28 8.18 -6.29
C TRP A 81 1.24 9.44 -7.16
N ASP A 82 0.83 9.31 -8.43
CA ASP A 82 0.78 10.43 -9.37
C ASP A 82 -0.13 11.56 -8.87
N GLU A 83 -1.32 11.24 -8.38
CA GLU A 83 -2.27 12.22 -7.86
C GLU A 83 -1.75 12.91 -6.59
N VAL A 84 -1.12 12.15 -5.68
CA VAL A 84 -0.53 12.71 -4.45
C VAL A 84 0.67 13.60 -4.78
N HIS A 85 1.50 13.17 -5.74
CA HIS A 85 2.64 13.92 -6.23
C HIS A 85 2.21 15.25 -6.88
N GLU A 86 1.20 15.22 -7.74
CA GLU A 86 0.62 16.43 -8.34
C GLU A 86 0.04 17.36 -7.27
N ALA A 87 -0.74 16.83 -6.32
CA ALA A 87 -1.28 17.63 -5.21
C ALA A 87 -0.16 18.29 -4.38
N PHE A 88 0.92 17.56 -4.09
CA PHE A 88 2.07 18.08 -3.38
C PHE A 88 2.70 19.25 -4.14
N TRP A 89 3.02 19.09 -5.43
CA TRP A 89 3.70 20.14 -6.19
C TRP A 89 2.83 21.36 -6.45
N ARG A 90 1.52 21.18 -6.64
CA ARG A 90 0.58 22.31 -6.76
C ARG A 90 0.56 23.16 -5.50
N VAL A 91 0.49 22.53 -4.32
CA VAL A 91 0.52 23.26 -3.05
C VAL A 91 1.91 23.83 -2.77
N ALA A 92 2.99 23.09 -3.07
CA ALA A 92 4.37 23.57 -2.90
C ALA A 92 4.63 24.85 -3.71
N SER A 93 4.16 24.89 -4.96
CA SER A 93 4.24 26.07 -5.82
C SER A 93 3.44 27.25 -5.27
N LEU A 94 2.26 26.99 -4.70
CA LEU A 94 1.40 28.02 -4.13
C LEU A 94 2.00 28.64 -2.86
N VAL A 95 2.66 27.85 -2.01
CA VAL A 95 3.23 28.32 -0.74
C VAL A 95 4.69 28.77 -0.84
N SER A 96 5.26 28.73 -2.04
CA SER A 96 6.64 29.13 -2.30
C SER A 96 6.88 30.58 -1.93
N ALA A 97 7.98 30.84 -1.22
CA ALA A 97 8.40 32.21 -0.90
C ALA A 97 8.88 33.00 -2.14
N PHE A 98 9.30 32.30 -3.19
CA PHE A 98 9.89 32.89 -4.39
C PHE A 98 8.86 33.12 -5.51
N GLN A 99 7.61 33.44 -5.18
CA GLN A 99 6.62 33.81 -6.20
C GLN A 99 6.98 35.16 -6.82
N SER A 100 7.10 35.19 -8.14
CA SER A 100 7.32 36.40 -8.92
C SER A 100 6.06 36.76 -9.68
N TYR A 101 5.69 38.04 -9.61
CA TYR A 101 4.54 38.58 -10.33
C TYR A 101 4.99 39.77 -11.19
N PRO A 102 4.47 39.90 -12.42
CA PRO A 102 4.75 41.06 -13.25
C PRO A 102 4.18 42.32 -12.63
N ASP A 103 4.90 43.45 -12.77
CA ASP A 103 4.39 44.75 -12.36
C ASP A 103 3.53 45.37 -13.48
N LEU A 104 2.22 45.18 -13.38
CA LEU A 104 1.24 45.68 -14.34
C LEU A 104 1.10 47.21 -14.31
N ASN A 105 1.42 47.85 -13.19
CA ASN A 105 1.36 49.31 -13.06
C ASN A 105 2.47 50.00 -13.87
N ALA A 106 3.59 49.31 -14.11
CA ALA A 106 4.70 49.79 -14.92
C ALA A 106 4.52 49.50 -16.42
N MET A 107 3.50 48.74 -16.82
CA MET A 107 3.27 48.38 -18.21
C MET A 107 2.65 49.53 -19.00
N THR A 108 3.02 49.64 -20.28
CA THR A 108 2.32 50.51 -21.22
C THR A 108 0.91 49.99 -21.46
N SER A 109 -0.02 50.86 -21.88
CA SER A 109 -1.40 50.45 -22.17
C SER A 109 -1.50 49.37 -23.26
N ALA A 110 -0.55 49.33 -24.20
CA ALA A 110 -0.48 48.29 -25.23
C ALA A 110 -0.07 46.94 -24.63
N HIS A 111 1.01 46.89 -23.84
CA HIS A 111 1.47 45.66 -23.18
C HIS A 111 0.45 45.12 -22.18
N LEU A 112 -0.23 46.01 -21.43
CA LEU A 112 -1.26 45.61 -20.49
C LEU A 112 -2.43 44.90 -21.18
N LYS A 113 -2.89 45.42 -22.33
CA LYS A 113 -3.97 44.78 -23.10
C LYS A 113 -3.57 43.40 -23.62
N GLU A 114 -2.34 43.27 -24.11
CA GLU A 114 -1.82 41.98 -24.57
C GLU A 114 -1.68 40.97 -23.43
N PHE A 115 -1.13 41.40 -22.29
CA PHE A 115 -1.01 40.58 -21.09
C PHE A 115 -2.39 40.10 -20.61
N VAL A 116 -3.35 41.01 -20.47
CA VAL A 116 -4.72 40.68 -20.02
C VAL A 116 -5.43 39.75 -21.02
N ALA A 117 -5.15 39.88 -22.33
CA ALA A 117 -5.70 38.97 -23.33
C ALA A 117 -5.20 37.52 -23.12
N GLN A 118 -3.90 37.35 -22.85
CA GLN A 118 -3.25 36.04 -22.68
C GLN A 118 -3.45 35.42 -21.29
N CYS A 119 -3.81 36.21 -20.27
CA CYS A 119 -4.02 35.71 -18.92
C CYS A 119 -5.18 34.71 -18.81
N GLU A 120 -5.00 33.69 -17.97
CA GLU A 120 -6.00 32.69 -17.57
C GLU A 120 -7.01 33.23 -16.54
N LEU A 121 -7.53 34.44 -16.76
CA LEU A 121 -8.56 35.05 -15.94
C LEU A 121 -9.91 35.02 -16.67
N ASP A 122 -10.99 34.99 -15.90
CA ASP A 122 -12.34 35.10 -16.46
C ASP A 122 -12.57 36.49 -17.05
N ALA A 123 -13.50 36.61 -18.01
CA ALA A 123 -13.80 37.89 -18.66
C ALA A 123 -14.17 39.01 -17.67
N TRP A 124 -14.90 38.68 -16.59
CA TRP A 124 -15.27 39.64 -15.55
C TRP A 124 -14.06 40.08 -14.71
N GLN A 125 -13.14 39.16 -14.40
CA GLN A 125 -11.89 39.47 -13.67
C GLN A 125 -10.98 40.36 -14.50
N LYS A 126 -10.92 40.12 -15.82
CA LYS A 126 -10.15 40.96 -16.76
C LYS A 126 -10.68 42.39 -16.79
N ALA A 127 -12.01 42.57 -16.82
CA ALA A 127 -12.62 43.89 -16.77
C ALA A 127 -12.31 44.60 -15.44
N GLU A 128 -12.53 43.92 -14.31
CA GLU A 128 -12.26 44.48 -12.98
C GLU A 128 -10.77 44.81 -12.76
N LEU A 129 -9.87 44.03 -13.36
CA LEU A 129 -8.42 44.29 -13.33
C LEU A 129 -8.04 45.56 -14.09
N LEU A 130 -8.69 45.84 -15.23
CA LEU A 130 -8.41 47.05 -16.02
C LEU A 130 -8.90 48.33 -15.33
N GLU A 131 -9.99 48.23 -14.58
CA GLU A 131 -10.60 49.32 -13.82
C GLU A 131 -9.93 49.58 -12.46
N ALA A 132 -9.12 48.63 -11.96
CA ALA A 132 -8.48 48.76 -10.65
C ALA A 132 -7.42 49.88 -10.60
N ASP A 133 -7.37 50.55 -9.44
CA ASP A 133 -6.35 51.55 -9.10
C ASP A 133 -4.95 50.93 -9.09
N ASP A 134 -4.77 49.83 -8.33
CA ASP A 134 -3.56 49.02 -8.31
C ASP A 134 -3.79 47.69 -9.05
N LYS A 135 -3.37 47.64 -10.31
CA LYS A 135 -3.55 46.48 -11.20
C LYS A 135 -2.67 45.32 -10.77
N SER A 136 -1.44 45.61 -10.34
CA SER A 136 -0.50 44.60 -9.86
C SER A 136 -1.04 43.88 -8.62
N ALA A 137 -1.58 44.60 -7.65
CA ALA A 137 -2.20 43.98 -6.46
C ALA A 137 -3.47 43.19 -6.81
N LYS A 138 -4.32 43.74 -7.67
CA LYS A 138 -5.56 43.06 -8.08
C LYS A 138 -5.28 41.77 -8.85
N PHE A 139 -4.28 41.78 -9.72
CA PHE A 139 -3.84 40.58 -10.44
C PHE A 139 -3.34 39.50 -9.48
N ARG A 140 -2.47 39.85 -8.52
CA ARG A 140 -2.00 38.91 -7.48
C ARG A 140 -3.17 38.28 -6.72
N PHE A 141 -4.19 39.07 -6.40
CA PHE A 141 -5.39 38.58 -5.73
C PHE A 141 -6.14 37.53 -6.56
N PHE A 142 -6.42 37.82 -7.84
CA PHE A 142 -7.12 36.86 -8.69
C PHE A 142 -6.29 35.61 -8.97
N ASP A 143 -5.00 35.78 -9.27
CA ASP A 143 -4.11 34.66 -9.56
C ASP A 143 -3.94 33.74 -8.33
N TYR A 144 -3.86 34.32 -7.13
CA TYR A 144 -3.84 33.57 -5.89
C TYR A 144 -5.05 32.64 -5.77
N TRP A 145 -6.28 33.17 -5.87
CA TRP A 145 -7.50 32.37 -5.69
C TRP A 145 -7.66 31.30 -6.76
N ARG A 146 -7.27 31.61 -8.00
CA ARG A 146 -7.23 30.65 -9.10
C ARG A 146 -6.29 29.50 -8.79
N THR A 147 -5.04 29.80 -8.42
CA THR A 147 -4.02 28.80 -8.09
C THR A 147 -4.39 27.99 -6.85
N ALA A 148 -4.93 28.63 -5.81
CA ALA A 148 -5.45 27.97 -4.62
C ALA A 148 -6.61 27.02 -4.95
N SER A 149 -7.51 27.40 -5.86
CA SER A 149 -8.59 26.54 -6.34
C SER A 149 -8.06 25.31 -7.09
N LEU A 150 -7.06 25.49 -7.95
CA LEU A 150 -6.37 24.37 -8.64
C LEU A 150 -5.71 23.42 -7.64
N ALA A 151 -4.98 23.96 -6.67
CA ALA A 151 -4.32 23.17 -5.63
C ALA A 151 -5.33 22.39 -4.77
N ARG A 152 -6.46 23.01 -4.40
CA ARG A 152 -7.54 22.34 -3.66
C ARG A 152 -8.16 21.20 -4.46
N ARG A 153 -8.39 21.40 -5.76
CA ARG A 153 -8.91 20.33 -6.63
C ARG A 153 -7.95 19.16 -6.75
N ALA A 154 -6.65 19.43 -6.91
CA ALA A 154 -5.62 18.38 -6.95
C ALA A 154 -5.58 17.59 -5.62
N HIS A 155 -5.59 18.29 -4.48
CA HIS A 155 -5.66 17.64 -3.16
C HIS A 155 -6.89 16.75 -2.99
N LEU A 156 -8.09 17.25 -3.33
CA LEU A 156 -9.32 16.48 -3.26
C LEU A 156 -9.30 15.26 -4.21
N SER A 157 -8.74 15.42 -5.40
CA SER A 157 -8.54 14.31 -6.35
C SER A 157 -7.67 13.22 -5.74
N ALA A 158 -6.52 13.59 -5.19
CA ALA A 158 -5.58 12.68 -4.54
C ALA A 158 -6.19 11.98 -3.32
N LEU A 159 -6.92 12.70 -2.47
CA LEU A 159 -7.62 12.13 -1.32
C LEU A 159 -8.70 11.14 -1.73
N ASN A 160 -9.50 11.48 -2.74
CA ASN A 160 -10.54 10.61 -3.26
C ASN A 160 -9.95 9.35 -3.91
N LYS A 161 -8.86 9.50 -4.69
CA LYS A 161 -8.17 8.37 -5.32
C LYS A 161 -7.60 7.44 -4.25
N THR A 162 -6.84 7.98 -3.29
CA THR A 162 -6.27 7.22 -2.17
C THR A 162 -7.35 6.48 -1.41
N SER A 163 -8.45 7.16 -1.05
CA SER A 163 -9.54 6.55 -0.27
C SER A 163 -10.28 5.46 -1.04
N ARG A 164 -10.54 5.67 -2.33
CA ARG A 164 -11.21 4.68 -3.20
C ARG A 164 -10.42 3.40 -3.33
N HIS A 165 -9.10 3.51 -3.37
CA HIS A 165 -8.21 2.38 -3.59
C HIS A 165 -7.52 1.87 -2.31
N ALA A 166 -7.86 2.43 -1.15
CA ALA A 166 -7.23 2.10 0.14
C ALA A 166 -7.30 0.61 0.51
N ILE A 167 -8.34 -0.10 0.05
CA ILE A 167 -8.52 -1.56 0.22
C ILE A 167 -7.36 -2.36 -0.38
N PHE A 168 -6.76 -1.87 -1.46
CA PHE A 168 -5.70 -2.57 -2.19
C PHE A 168 -4.31 -2.11 -1.78
N LEU A 169 -4.21 -1.16 -0.86
CA LEU A 169 -2.95 -0.64 -0.36
C LEU A 169 -2.60 -1.29 0.99
N PRO A 170 -1.32 -1.63 1.24
CA PRO A 170 -0.86 -1.97 2.57
C PRO A 170 -1.17 -0.85 3.56
N GLU A 171 -1.59 -1.20 4.78
CA GLU A 171 -2.04 -0.23 5.78
C GLU A 171 -0.95 0.81 6.13
N SER A 172 0.32 0.41 6.16
CA SER A 172 1.45 1.32 6.35
C SER A 172 1.53 2.39 5.26
N LEU A 173 1.45 1.97 3.99
CA LEU A 173 1.55 2.86 2.84
C LEU A 173 0.35 3.79 2.72
N LYS A 174 -0.85 3.26 2.94
CA LYS A 174 -2.08 4.04 3.04
C LYS A 174 -1.96 5.14 4.10
N ASN A 175 -1.46 4.80 5.29
CA ASN A 175 -1.32 5.76 6.38
C ASN A 175 -0.28 6.85 6.05
N GLU A 176 0.80 6.50 5.35
CA GLU A 176 1.78 7.48 4.85
C GLU A 176 1.16 8.46 3.84
N PHE A 177 0.43 7.94 2.84
CA PHE A 177 -0.30 8.78 1.88
C PHE A 177 -1.27 9.74 2.57
N LEU A 178 -2.10 9.22 3.49
CA LEU A 178 -3.09 10.03 4.21
C LEU A 178 -2.42 11.08 5.12
N ARG A 179 -1.29 10.75 5.75
CA ARG A 179 -0.51 11.68 6.56
C ARG A 179 0.03 12.84 5.72
N ILE A 180 0.61 12.55 4.55
CA ILE A 180 1.09 13.58 3.62
C ILE A 180 -0.07 14.44 3.13
N LEU A 181 -1.18 13.84 2.70
CA LEU A 181 -2.37 14.57 2.27
C LEU A 181 -2.97 15.45 3.38
N SER A 182 -2.91 14.99 4.63
CA SER A 182 -3.33 15.79 5.78
C SER A 182 -2.43 17.04 5.94
N ASN A 183 -1.11 16.86 5.88
CA ASN A 183 -0.16 17.98 5.97
C ASN A 183 -0.35 18.98 4.81
N ILE A 184 -0.56 18.49 3.57
CA ILE A 184 -0.84 19.32 2.39
C ILE A 184 -2.10 20.18 2.62
N SER A 185 -3.18 19.57 3.13
CA SER A 185 -4.42 20.30 3.44
C SER A 185 -4.19 21.40 4.48
N THR A 186 -3.48 21.09 5.57
CA THR A 186 -3.16 22.05 6.62
C THR A 186 -2.32 23.21 6.08
N ALA A 187 -1.31 22.94 5.26
CA ALA A 187 -0.48 23.97 4.63
C ALA A 187 -1.31 24.91 3.72
N LEU A 188 -2.22 24.33 2.93
CA LEU A 188 -3.12 25.10 2.06
C LEU A 188 -4.02 26.03 2.88
N VAL A 189 -4.63 25.52 3.96
CA VAL A 189 -5.50 26.31 4.85
C VAL A 189 -4.72 27.42 5.55
N GLN A 190 -3.54 27.12 6.10
CA GLN A 190 -2.67 28.11 6.74
C GLN A 190 -2.29 29.23 5.77
N HIS A 191 -1.89 28.87 4.54
CA HIS A 191 -1.51 29.86 3.54
C HIS A 191 -2.71 30.73 3.10
N GLU A 192 -3.91 30.16 3.06
CA GLU A 192 -5.16 30.91 2.82
C GLU A 192 -5.48 31.90 3.92
N ILE A 193 -5.29 31.49 5.18
CA ILE A 193 -5.46 32.36 6.33
C ILE A 193 -4.46 33.50 6.27
N TYR A 194 -3.18 33.23 5.99
CA TYR A 194 -2.14 34.26 5.90
C TYR A 194 -2.36 35.24 4.74
N PHE A 195 -2.91 34.76 3.62
CA PHE A 195 -3.24 35.62 2.50
C PHE A 195 -4.42 36.56 2.81
N LYS A 196 -5.49 36.05 3.45
CA LYS A 196 -6.67 36.84 3.84
C LYS A 196 -6.40 37.77 5.02
N HIS A 197 -5.61 37.29 5.97
CA HIS A 197 -5.28 37.95 7.22
C HIS A 197 -3.77 37.90 7.36
N PRO A 198 -3.04 38.95 6.94
CA PRO A 198 -1.61 39.03 7.16
C PRO A 198 -1.35 39.20 8.66
N VAL A 199 -1.39 38.09 9.40
CA VAL A 199 -0.98 38.01 10.80
C VAL A 199 0.55 38.05 10.81
N ARG A 200 1.14 38.86 11.69
CA ARG A 200 2.59 38.81 11.94
C ARG A 200 2.92 37.37 12.35
N ALA A 201 3.72 36.68 11.53
CA ALA A 201 4.15 35.32 11.81
C ALA A 201 4.83 35.29 13.20
N SER A 202 4.21 34.59 14.16
CA SER A 202 4.95 34.08 15.30
C SER A 202 5.79 32.93 14.73
N SER A 203 7.07 33.20 14.49
CA SER A 203 8.02 32.33 13.78
C SER A 203 8.39 31.05 14.55
N GLN A 204 7.50 30.53 15.40
CA GLN A 204 7.81 29.51 16.40
C GLN A 204 6.65 28.53 16.67
N ASP A 205 5.63 28.50 15.81
CA ASP A 205 4.61 27.46 15.93
C ASP A 205 5.07 26.19 15.19
N SER A 206 5.41 25.14 15.96
CA SER A 206 5.74 23.80 15.46
C SER A 206 4.66 23.16 14.56
N THR A 207 3.50 23.80 14.44
CA THR A 207 2.40 23.39 13.58
C THR A 207 2.41 24.05 12.19
N ASP A 208 3.40 24.88 11.85
CA ASP A 208 3.48 25.51 10.53
C ASP A 208 3.78 24.47 9.42
N LYS A 209 2.74 24.06 8.70
CA LYS A 209 2.86 23.13 7.58
C LYS A 209 3.32 23.82 6.30
N ILE A 210 3.35 25.15 6.26
CA ILE A 210 3.98 25.90 5.16
C ILE A 210 5.51 25.71 5.22
N GLU A 211 6.11 25.78 6.40
CA GLU A 211 7.54 25.47 6.59
C GLU A 211 7.82 24.00 6.27
N TRP A 212 6.97 23.08 6.75
CA TRP A 212 7.06 21.66 6.38
C TRP A 212 7.05 21.48 4.85
N MET A 213 6.15 22.13 4.10
CA MET A 213 6.12 22.03 2.63
C MET A 213 7.43 22.48 1.97
N ARG A 214 8.14 23.44 2.55
CA ARG A 214 9.40 23.98 2.01
C ARG A 214 10.58 23.06 2.28
N ASP A 215 10.63 22.45 3.46
CA ASP A 215 11.79 21.68 3.92
C ASP A 215 11.51 20.17 3.99
N ALA A 216 10.80 19.75 5.03
CA ALA A 216 10.62 18.33 5.38
C ALA A 216 9.71 17.58 4.39
N GLY A 217 8.73 18.24 3.80
CA GLY A 217 7.74 17.64 2.90
C GLY A 217 8.37 17.01 1.67
N ARG A 218 9.38 17.65 1.06
CA ARG A 218 10.12 17.04 -0.06
C ARG A 218 10.87 15.77 0.37
N LYS A 219 11.44 15.76 1.58
CA LYS A 219 12.13 14.58 2.12
C LYS A 219 11.15 13.44 2.34
N GLU A 220 9.97 13.73 2.91
CA GLU A 220 8.91 12.74 3.12
C GLU A 220 8.36 12.18 1.80
N MET A 221 8.17 13.03 0.78
CA MET A 221 7.78 12.57 -0.56
C MET A 221 8.84 11.64 -1.17
N ASN A 222 10.13 11.97 -1.05
CA ASN A 222 11.21 11.13 -1.54
C ASN A 222 11.32 9.80 -0.76
N GLN A 223 11.05 9.81 0.55
CA GLN A 223 10.99 8.59 1.36
C GLN A 223 9.84 7.69 0.91
N LEU A 224 8.66 8.26 0.69
CA LEU A 224 7.51 7.54 0.17
C LEU A 224 7.80 6.97 -1.23
N GLU A 225 8.44 7.74 -2.12
CA GLU A 225 8.89 7.24 -3.43
C GLU A 225 9.85 6.06 -3.27
N ALA A 226 10.81 6.13 -2.34
CA ALA A 226 11.75 5.04 -2.10
C ALA A 226 11.04 3.76 -1.60
N VAL A 227 10.03 3.89 -0.74
CA VAL A 227 9.19 2.76 -0.28
C VAL A 227 8.37 2.17 -1.43
N ILE A 228 7.81 3.02 -2.30
CA ILE A 228 7.07 2.57 -3.49
C ILE A 228 8.02 1.85 -4.45
N ARG A 229 9.18 2.42 -4.75
CA ARG A 229 10.18 1.81 -5.63
C ARG A 229 10.70 0.51 -5.05
N SER A 230 10.99 0.44 -3.76
CA SER A 230 11.42 -0.82 -3.16
C SER A 230 10.35 -1.88 -3.32
N ARG A 231 9.06 -1.58 -3.13
CA ARG A 231 7.97 -2.54 -3.39
C ARG A 231 7.82 -2.94 -4.85
N LEU A 232 7.95 -1.98 -5.77
CA LEU A 232 7.75 -2.24 -7.20
C LEU A 232 8.89 -3.08 -7.80
N TRP A 233 10.10 -2.91 -7.27
CA TRP A 233 11.34 -3.46 -7.84
C TRP A 233 12.04 -4.49 -6.95
N SER A 234 11.53 -4.78 -5.75
CA SER A 234 12.03 -5.91 -4.96
C SER A 234 11.56 -7.22 -5.61
N THR A 235 12.48 -7.85 -6.34
CA THR A 235 12.31 -9.20 -6.85
C THR A 235 12.05 -10.15 -5.68
N PRO A 236 10.96 -10.94 -5.66
CA PRO A 236 10.79 -12.03 -4.71
C PRO A 236 11.65 -13.21 -5.16
N ILE A 237 12.98 -13.08 -5.10
CA ILE A 237 13.92 -14.20 -5.26
C ILE A 237 15.10 -14.00 -4.29
N GLU A 238 14.79 -13.96 -3.00
CA GLU A 238 15.65 -14.58 -2.00
C GLU A 238 14.79 -15.68 -1.37
N MET A 239 14.60 -16.77 -2.11
CA MET A 239 14.37 -18.04 -1.45
C MET A 239 15.67 -18.32 -0.70
N ASP A 240 15.60 -18.17 0.62
CA ASP A 240 16.60 -18.68 1.56
C ASP A 240 17.00 -20.10 1.11
N ALA A 241 18.18 -20.18 0.50
CA ALA A 241 18.93 -21.41 0.40
C ALA A 241 19.48 -21.68 1.80
N ALA A 242 18.67 -22.35 2.62
CA ALA A 242 19.06 -22.96 3.88
C ALA A 242 18.68 -24.45 3.85
#